data_AF-A0A2T0T9K2-F1
#
_entry.id   AF-A0A2T0T9K2-F1
#
_cell.length_a   1.000
_cell.length_b   1.000
_cell.length_c   1.000
_cell.angle_alpha   90.00
_cell.angle_beta   90.00
_cell.angle_gamma   90.00
#
_symmetry.space_group_name_H-M   'P 1'
#
loop_
_entity.id
_entity.type
_entity.pdbx_description
1 polymer ?
#
loop_
_entity_poly.entity_id
_entity_poly.type
_entity_poly.pdbx_seq_one_letter_code
_entity_poly.pdbx_strand_id
1 'polypeptide(L)'
;MDPWWATPAEGITQGAVYALLAIACTAPARRVDPGPLAAFTLGVFASYVAYLALGFRPGPTPDVHPALLVGYLALGLLAAVAVAVPLAAARWPFALGAAVVVVVHAGAWLLRGDSPEPPLRLFRPHELVPGVDDVQLLVIALAALALALRHRVPPVALNGVLAGVAGFLYLLKVPGSAWYLTGVLVGLYALTAAVLGLSARATITIAVVLGLVQVCFESAIGQRWWLPFAAALLLVAVVYRLLAGRLRKAPAPAVA
;
A
#
# COMPACT_ATOMS: atom_id res chain seq x y z
N MET A 1 11.01 21.68 -17.37
CA MET A 1 11.56 20.31 -17.31
C MET A 1 11.47 19.89 -15.87
N ASP A 2 10.83 18.77 -15.60
CA ASP A 2 10.77 18.23 -14.25
C ASP A 2 12.19 17.82 -13.82
N PRO A 3 12.59 18.06 -12.56
CA PRO A 3 13.93 17.66 -12.12
C PRO A 3 14.10 16.16 -12.20
N TRP A 4 15.31 15.73 -12.54
CA TRP A 4 15.67 14.31 -12.70
C TRP A 4 15.38 13.45 -11.46
N TRP A 5 15.26 14.07 -10.29
CA TRP A 5 15.02 13.41 -9.02
C TRP A 5 13.53 13.27 -8.66
N ALA A 6 12.61 13.97 -9.34
CA ALA A 6 11.18 13.94 -9.03
C ALA A 6 10.58 12.52 -9.20
N THR A 7 10.95 11.83 -10.28
CA THR A 7 10.53 10.46 -10.56
C THR A 7 11.05 9.46 -9.51
N PRO A 8 12.35 9.48 -9.12
CA PRO A 8 12.83 8.70 -7.98
C PRO A 8 12.10 8.97 -6.66
N ALA A 9 11.80 10.24 -6.34
CA ALA A 9 11.14 10.59 -5.09
C ALA A 9 9.71 10.02 -4.99
N GLU A 10 8.95 10.11 -6.08
CA GLU A 10 7.64 9.48 -6.20
C GLU A 10 7.74 7.95 -6.05
N GLY A 11 8.72 7.33 -6.72
CA GLY A 11 8.92 5.88 -6.68
C GLY A 11 9.34 5.38 -5.29
N ILE A 12 10.18 6.11 -4.55
CA ILE A 12 10.53 5.79 -3.16
C ILE A 12 9.31 5.91 -2.26
N THR A 13 8.47 6.93 -2.47
CA THR A 13 7.25 7.12 -1.69
C THR A 13 6.27 5.96 -1.88
N GLN A 14 6.02 5.54 -3.13
CA GLN A 14 5.21 4.36 -3.42
C GLN A 14 5.85 3.09 -2.83
N GLY A 15 7.16 2.95 -3.02
CA GLY A 15 7.95 1.84 -2.49
C GLY A 15 7.90 1.71 -0.97
N ALA A 16 7.79 2.82 -0.24
CA ALA A 16 7.66 2.82 1.22
C ALA A 16 6.32 2.22 1.68
N VAL A 17 5.22 2.54 0.99
CA VAL A 17 3.91 1.91 1.23
C VAL A 17 3.97 0.42 0.88
N TYR A 18 4.63 0.07 -0.23
CA TYR A 18 4.81 -1.33 -0.64
C TYR A 18 5.62 -2.11 0.38
N ALA A 19 6.65 -1.49 0.98
CA ALA A 19 7.48 -2.12 1.98
C ALA A 19 6.69 -2.45 3.26
N LEU A 20 5.87 -1.51 3.76
CA LEU A 20 4.99 -1.77 4.90
C LEU A 20 4.05 -2.94 4.64
N LEU A 21 3.37 -2.90 3.50
CA LEU A 21 2.38 -3.90 3.16
C LEU A 21 3.01 -5.26 2.84
N ALA A 22 4.16 -5.28 2.18
CA ALA A 22 4.91 -6.49 1.90
C ALA A 22 5.38 -7.17 3.19
N ILE A 23 5.91 -6.40 4.15
CA ILE A 23 6.30 -6.92 5.47
C ILE A 23 5.09 -7.42 6.23
N ALA A 24 3.95 -6.73 6.16
CA ALA A 24 2.69 -7.21 6.74
C ALA A 24 2.30 -8.60 6.19
N CYS A 25 2.53 -8.83 4.89
CA CYS A 25 2.23 -10.11 4.23
C CYS A 25 3.28 -11.22 4.51
N THR A 26 4.41 -10.91 5.17
CA THR A 26 5.40 -11.93 5.53
C THR A 26 4.98 -12.66 6.81
N ALA A 27 4.75 -13.97 6.71
CA ALA A 27 4.43 -14.81 7.86
C ALA A 27 5.70 -15.47 8.47
N PRO A 28 5.70 -15.79 9.79
CA PRO A 28 6.86 -16.34 10.49
C PRO A 28 7.40 -17.66 9.92
N ALA A 29 6.58 -18.43 9.19
CA ALA A 29 6.98 -19.70 8.58
C ALA A 29 7.56 -19.57 7.14
N ARG A 30 8.05 -18.39 6.73
CA ARG A 30 8.43 -18.06 5.33
C ARG A 30 7.33 -18.34 4.33
N ARG A 31 6.07 -18.27 4.76
CA ARG A 31 4.91 -18.28 3.88
C ARG A 31 4.47 -16.84 3.65
N VAL A 32 3.91 -16.60 2.47
CA VAL A 32 3.27 -15.31 2.17
C VAL A 32 1.80 -15.45 2.53
N ASP A 33 1.30 -14.55 3.37
CA ASP A 33 -0.11 -14.47 3.73
C ASP A 33 -0.72 -13.24 3.03
N PRO A 34 -1.71 -13.41 2.14
CA PRO A 34 -2.34 -12.29 1.47
C PRO A 34 -3.43 -11.61 2.31
N GLY A 35 -3.81 -12.14 3.49
CA GLY A 35 -4.84 -11.54 4.35
C GLY A 35 -4.63 -10.06 4.72
N PRO A 36 -3.40 -9.60 5.00
CA PRO A 36 -3.11 -8.19 5.26
C PRO A 36 -3.44 -7.25 4.09
N LEU A 37 -3.54 -7.74 2.86
CA LEU A 37 -3.97 -6.93 1.72
C LEU A 37 -5.44 -6.51 1.85
N ALA A 38 -6.31 -7.41 2.32
CA ALA A 38 -7.71 -7.05 2.60
C ALA A 38 -7.82 -6.05 3.76
N ALA A 39 -7.01 -6.25 4.80
CA ALA A 39 -6.93 -5.33 5.94
C ALA A 39 -6.43 -3.93 5.52
N PHE A 40 -5.45 -3.86 4.63
CA PHE A 40 -4.94 -2.62 4.04
C PHE A 40 -6.05 -1.86 3.32
N THR A 41 -6.73 -2.55 2.39
CA THR A 41 -7.80 -1.97 1.60
C THR A 41 -8.93 -1.44 2.48
N LEU A 42 -9.38 -2.23 3.46
CA LEU A 42 -10.43 -1.81 4.40
C LEU A 42 -9.94 -0.72 5.35
N GLY A 43 -8.64 -0.65 5.66
CA GLY A 43 -8.02 0.44 6.42
C GLY A 43 -8.04 1.78 5.70
N VAL A 44 -7.85 1.78 4.35
CA VAL A 44 -8.03 2.98 3.51
C VAL A 44 -9.46 3.51 3.66
N PHE A 45 -10.46 2.63 3.49
CA PHE A 45 -11.87 2.98 3.66
C PHE A 45 -12.20 3.47 5.07
N ALA A 46 -11.66 2.81 6.10
CA ALA A 46 -11.87 3.20 7.49
C ALA A 46 -11.39 4.63 7.75
N SER A 47 -10.22 5.00 7.24
CA SER A 47 -9.71 6.37 7.32
C SER A 47 -10.65 7.35 6.61
N TYR A 48 -11.05 7.03 5.38
CA TYR A 48 -11.93 7.86 4.57
C TYR A 48 -13.30 8.09 5.28
N VAL A 49 -13.92 7.02 5.78
CA VAL A 49 -15.20 7.08 6.51
C VAL A 49 -15.05 7.86 7.82
N ALA A 50 -13.93 7.68 8.54
CA ALA A 50 -13.67 8.45 9.76
C ALA A 50 -13.62 9.95 9.46
N TYR A 51 -12.98 10.36 8.37
CA TYR A 51 -12.97 11.77 7.97
C TYR A 51 -14.34 12.29 7.55
N LEU A 52 -15.13 11.49 6.83
CA LEU A 52 -16.53 11.86 6.55
C LEU A 52 -17.34 12.06 7.83
N ALA A 53 -17.16 11.17 8.82
CA ALA A 53 -17.83 11.28 10.12
C ALA A 53 -17.37 12.50 10.92
N LEU A 54 -16.12 12.94 10.75
CA LEU A 54 -15.57 14.17 11.31
C LEU A 54 -15.98 15.44 10.54
N GLY A 55 -16.77 15.30 9.48
CA GLY A 55 -17.32 16.42 8.71
C GLY A 55 -16.47 16.86 7.51
N PHE A 56 -15.36 16.18 7.22
CA PHE A 56 -14.62 16.43 5.98
C PHE A 56 -15.46 16.02 4.77
N ARG A 57 -15.35 16.79 3.68
CA ARG A 57 -16.07 16.52 2.44
C ARG A 57 -15.09 16.41 1.27
N PRO A 58 -15.34 15.51 0.32
CA PRO A 58 -14.66 15.51 -0.97
C PRO A 58 -14.70 16.89 -1.62
N GLY A 59 -13.55 17.43 -2.04
CA GLY A 59 -13.49 18.73 -2.73
C GLY A 59 -12.37 19.65 -2.24
N PRO A 60 -12.66 20.94 -1.98
CA PRO A 60 -11.65 21.90 -1.54
C PRO A 60 -10.94 21.45 -0.26
N THR A 61 -9.64 21.71 -0.19
CA THR A 61 -8.86 21.49 1.04
C THR A 61 -9.42 22.40 2.15
N PRO A 62 -9.84 21.84 3.30
CA PRO A 62 -10.30 22.64 4.41
C PRO A 62 -9.15 23.44 5.01
N ASP A 63 -9.44 24.66 5.44
CA ASP A 63 -8.48 25.50 6.17
C ASP A 63 -8.54 25.13 7.65
N VAL A 64 -7.60 24.29 8.09
CA VAL A 64 -7.54 23.75 9.46
C VAL A 64 -6.24 24.16 10.13
N HIS A 65 -6.35 24.58 11.39
CA HIS A 65 -5.19 24.92 12.21
C HIS A 65 -4.21 23.72 12.29
N PRO A 66 -2.88 23.92 12.16
CA PRO A 66 -1.91 22.82 12.09
C PRO A 66 -1.98 21.82 13.27
N ALA A 67 -2.24 22.31 14.48
CA ALA A 67 -2.41 21.44 15.65
C ALA A 67 -3.63 20.51 15.55
N LEU A 68 -4.74 20.99 14.97
CA LEU A 68 -5.93 20.17 14.73
C LEU A 68 -5.69 19.16 13.60
N LEU A 69 -4.94 19.56 12.57
CA LEU A 69 -4.53 18.66 11.49
C LEU A 69 -3.79 17.44 12.04
N VAL A 70 -2.85 17.62 12.96
CA VAL A 70 -2.16 16.49 13.63
C VAL A 70 -3.16 15.56 14.33
N GLY A 71 -4.16 16.12 15.03
CA GLY A 71 -5.23 15.35 15.66
C GLY A 71 -6.06 14.55 14.64
N TYR A 72 -6.44 15.16 13.52
CA TYR A 72 -7.17 14.48 12.45
C TYR A 72 -6.35 13.37 11.80
N LEU A 73 -5.07 13.61 11.52
CA LEU A 73 -4.16 12.58 11.00
C LEU A 73 -4.05 11.40 11.97
N ALA A 74 -3.93 11.67 13.27
CA ALA A 74 -3.91 10.62 14.28
C ALA A 74 -5.21 9.81 14.31
N LEU A 75 -6.37 10.48 14.23
CA LEU A 75 -7.68 9.81 14.19
C LEU A 75 -7.85 8.95 12.93
N GLY A 76 -7.45 9.43 11.77
CA GLY A 76 -7.48 8.64 10.53
C GLY A 76 -6.59 7.40 10.63
N LEU A 77 -5.37 7.56 11.15
CA LEU A 77 -4.46 6.44 11.37
C LEU A 77 -5.05 5.42 12.36
N LEU A 78 -5.61 5.88 13.47
CA LEU A 78 -6.23 5.02 14.47
C LEU A 78 -7.42 4.27 13.89
N ALA A 79 -8.27 4.92 13.09
CA ALA A 79 -9.38 4.27 12.40
C ALA A 79 -8.89 3.16 11.46
N ALA A 80 -7.85 3.43 10.67
CA ALA A 80 -7.25 2.45 9.78
C ALA A 80 -6.74 1.22 10.54
N VAL A 81 -5.98 1.45 11.62
CA VAL A 81 -5.39 0.38 12.44
C VAL A 81 -6.46 -0.41 13.19
N ALA A 82 -7.46 0.26 13.76
CA ALA A 82 -8.55 -0.37 14.50
C ALA A 82 -9.34 -1.37 13.64
N VAL A 83 -9.49 -1.09 12.35
CA VAL A 83 -10.14 -2.00 11.39
C VAL A 83 -9.16 -3.06 10.87
N ALA A 84 -7.92 -2.68 10.54
CA ALA A 84 -6.96 -3.58 9.92
C ALA A 84 -6.46 -4.69 10.86
N VAL A 85 -6.30 -4.42 12.16
CA VAL A 85 -5.86 -5.40 13.17
C VAL A 85 -6.75 -6.64 13.25
N PRO A 86 -8.06 -6.52 13.53
CA PRO A 86 -8.94 -7.69 13.63
C PRO A 86 -9.06 -8.43 12.30
N LEU A 87 -9.06 -7.73 11.16
CA LEU A 87 -9.16 -8.35 9.84
C LEU A 87 -7.92 -9.18 9.49
N ALA A 88 -6.73 -8.66 9.77
CA ALA A 88 -5.48 -9.39 9.57
C ALA A 88 -5.41 -10.60 10.51
N ALA A 89 -5.85 -10.47 11.77
CA ALA A 89 -5.91 -11.57 12.72
C ALA A 89 -6.89 -12.66 12.30
N ALA A 90 -8.03 -12.28 11.70
CA ALA A 90 -9.03 -13.21 11.18
C ALA A 90 -8.60 -13.86 9.84
N ARG A 91 -7.46 -13.47 9.26
CA ARG A 91 -6.89 -14.02 8.02
C ARG A 91 -7.88 -14.06 6.86
N TRP A 92 -8.68 -12.99 6.73
CA TRP A 92 -9.68 -12.92 5.68
C TRP A 92 -9.04 -13.11 4.30
N PRO A 93 -9.65 -13.90 3.41
CA PRO A 93 -9.10 -14.09 2.08
C PRO A 93 -9.02 -12.75 1.36
N PHE A 94 -7.90 -12.50 0.69
CA PHE A 94 -7.70 -11.30 -0.13
C PHE A 94 -8.83 -11.04 -1.12
N ALA A 95 -9.40 -12.11 -1.69
CA ALA A 95 -10.54 -12.03 -2.59
C ALA A 95 -11.75 -11.32 -1.99
N LEU A 96 -11.98 -11.39 -0.66
CA LEU A 96 -13.04 -10.62 0.00
C LEU A 96 -12.71 -9.12 0.03
N GLY A 97 -11.47 -8.74 0.32
CA GLY A 97 -11.07 -7.32 0.26
C GLY A 97 -11.22 -6.74 -1.15
N ALA A 98 -10.80 -7.50 -2.16
CA ALA A 98 -11.00 -7.14 -3.56
C ALA A 98 -12.50 -7.08 -3.93
N ALA A 99 -13.30 -8.06 -3.47
CA ALA A 99 -14.75 -8.06 -3.69
C ALA A 99 -15.43 -6.85 -3.04
N VAL A 100 -15.02 -6.45 -1.82
CA VAL A 100 -15.56 -5.24 -1.17
C VAL A 100 -15.23 -4.00 -1.99
N VAL A 101 -14.00 -3.85 -2.49
CA VAL A 101 -13.65 -2.72 -3.38
C VAL A 101 -14.50 -2.73 -4.62
N VAL A 102 -14.65 -3.89 -5.28
CA VAL A 102 -15.46 -4.01 -6.50
C VAL A 102 -16.92 -3.66 -6.22
N VAL A 103 -17.49 -4.16 -5.12
CA VAL A 103 -18.88 -3.88 -4.72
C VAL A 103 -19.06 -2.41 -4.36
N VAL A 104 -18.14 -1.81 -3.60
CA VAL A 104 -18.21 -0.39 -3.22
C VAL A 104 -18.04 0.50 -4.45
N HIS A 105 -17.11 0.16 -5.35
CA HIS A 105 -16.88 0.87 -6.60
C HIS A 105 -18.08 0.76 -7.54
N ALA A 106 -18.58 -0.46 -7.78
CA ALA A 106 -19.76 -0.70 -8.61
C ALA A 106 -21.02 -0.06 -8.01
N GLY A 107 -21.20 -0.13 -6.69
CA GLY A 107 -22.31 0.53 -5.99
C GLY A 107 -22.23 2.04 -6.10
N ALA A 108 -21.05 2.64 -5.93
CA ALA A 108 -20.84 4.07 -6.13
C ALA A 108 -21.14 4.49 -7.57
N TRP A 109 -20.68 3.71 -8.56
CA TRP A 109 -20.96 3.94 -9.97
C TRP A 109 -22.46 3.84 -10.30
N LEU A 110 -23.14 2.81 -9.80
CA LEU A 110 -24.59 2.63 -10.02
C LEU A 110 -25.42 3.78 -9.44
N LEU A 111 -25.00 4.32 -8.29
CA LEU A 111 -25.72 5.41 -7.62
C LEU A 111 -25.42 6.79 -8.21
N ARG A 112 -24.26 7.00 -8.82
CA ARG A 112 -23.73 8.35 -9.11
C ARG A 112 -23.18 8.54 -10.53
N GLY A 113 -23.23 7.49 -11.35
CA GLY A 113 -22.72 7.49 -12.74
C GLY A 113 -21.21 7.64 -12.81
N ASP A 114 -20.71 8.11 -13.96
CA ASP A 114 -19.28 8.25 -14.26
C ASP A 114 -18.60 9.44 -13.57
N SER A 115 -19.23 10.05 -12.55
CA SER A 115 -18.66 11.21 -11.87
C SER A 115 -17.55 10.78 -10.91
N PRO A 116 -16.27 11.10 -11.18
CA PRO A 116 -15.19 10.78 -10.26
C PRO A 116 -15.41 11.55 -8.96
N GLU A 117 -15.40 10.85 -7.81
CA GLU A 117 -15.43 11.54 -6.53
C GLU A 117 -14.21 12.47 -6.45
N PRO A 118 -14.41 13.76 -6.08
CA PRO A 118 -13.29 14.62 -5.78
C PRO A 118 -12.42 13.96 -4.69
N PRO A 119 -11.10 14.06 -4.76
CA PRO A 119 -10.24 13.49 -3.73
C PRO A 119 -10.55 14.15 -2.38
N LEU A 120 -10.56 13.35 -1.31
CA LEU A 120 -10.68 13.86 0.05
C LEU A 120 -9.32 14.38 0.51
N ARG A 121 -9.09 15.68 0.37
CA ARG A 121 -7.80 16.29 0.71
C ARG A 121 -7.86 16.89 2.12
N LEU A 122 -6.97 16.45 2.99
CA LEU A 122 -6.87 16.96 4.36
C LEU A 122 -6.04 18.24 4.44
N PHE A 123 -5.01 18.33 3.61
CA PHE A 123 -4.14 19.48 3.49
C PHE A 123 -3.65 19.60 2.05
N ARG A 124 -3.16 20.79 1.69
CA ARG A 124 -2.57 21.04 0.37
C ARG A 124 -1.09 20.63 0.43
N PRO A 125 -0.62 19.73 -0.47
CA PRO A 125 0.80 19.42 -0.56
C PRO A 125 1.59 20.70 -0.83
N HIS A 126 2.63 20.92 -0.06
CA HIS A 126 3.57 22.02 -0.26
C HIS A 126 4.87 21.46 -0.83
N GLU A 127 5.25 21.93 -2.01
CA GLU A 127 6.54 21.57 -2.60
C GLU A 127 7.67 22.16 -1.77
N LEU A 128 8.52 21.27 -1.24
CA LEU A 128 9.70 21.66 -0.46
C LEU A 128 10.89 21.95 -1.39
N VAL A 129 11.02 21.10 -2.41
CA VAL A 129 11.92 21.26 -3.54
C VAL A 129 11.16 20.85 -4.80
N PRO A 130 11.55 21.29 -6.02
CA PRO A 130 10.70 21.12 -7.21
C PRO A 130 10.42 19.65 -7.60
N GLY A 131 9.26 19.10 -7.23
CA GLY A 131 8.89 17.69 -7.44
C GLY A 131 8.93 16.77 -6.19
N VAL A 132 9.30 17.28 -5.01
CA VAL A 132 9.12 16.60 -3.71
C VAL A 132 8.24 17.50 -2.85
N ASP A 133 7.12 16.93 -2.43
CA ASP A 133 6.21 17.56 -1.49
C ASP A 133 6.40 17.04 -0.05
N ASP A 134 5.83 17.78 0.89
CA ASP A 134 5.76 17.43 2.30
C ASP A 134 5.03 16.10 2.57
N VAL A 135 4.01 15.75 1.77
CA VAL A 135 3.29 14.48 1.85
C VAL A 135 4.21 13.29 1.59
N GLN A 136 5.06 13.35 0.56
CA GLN A 136 6.02 12.31 0.21
C GLN A 136 6.97 12.05 1.37
N LEU A 137 7.56 13.11 1.94
CA LEU A 137 8.45 12.99 3.08
C LEU A 137 7.72 12.44 4.32
N LEU A 138 6.49 12.88 4.57
CA LEU A 138 5.67 12.38 5.67
C LEU A 138 5.41 10.87 5.53
N VAL A 139 5.01 10.42 4.33
CA VAL A 139 4.78 9.00 4.03
C VAL A 139 6.04 8.18 4.23
N ILE A 140 7.17 8.63 3.68
CA ILE A 140 8.46 7.95 3.83
C ILE A 140 8.87 7.88 5.30
N ALA A 141 8.78 8.99 6.03
CA ALA A 141 9.17 9.08 7.44
C ALA A 141 8.29 8.19 8.34
N LEU A 142 6.97 8.24 8.17
CA LEU A 142 6.05 7.42 8.95
C LEU A 142 6.15 5.93 8.61
N ALA A 143 6.40 5.59 7.34
CA ALA A 143 6.65 4.20 6.95
C ALA A 143 7.95 3.67 7.56
N ALA A 144 9.04 4.45 7.50
CA ALA A 144 10.31 4.11 8.12
C ALA A 144 10.15 3.95 9.64
N LEU A 145 9.42 4.86 10.29
CA LEU A 145 9.13 4.81 11.72
C LEU A 145 8.33 3.56 12.09
N ALA A 146 7.25 3.24 11.35
CA ALA A 146 6.45 2.05 11.58
C ALA A 146 7.28 0.76 11.40
N LEU A 147 8.13 0.70 10.37
CA LEU A 147 9.06 -0.40 10.19
C LEU A 147 10.08 -0.49 11.32
N ALA A 148 10.61 0.63 11.81
CA ALA A 148 11.55 0.65 12.93
C ALA A 148 10.89 0.15 14.22
N LEU A 149 9.65 0.60 14.50
CA LEU A 149 8.88 0.25 15.70
C LEU A 149 8.22 -1.12 15.63
N ARG A 150 8.30 -1.85 14.51
CA ARG A 150 7.64 -3.16 14.32
C ARG A 150 7.92 -4.18 15.43
N HIS A 151 9.11 -4.14 16.03
CA HIS A 151 9.51 -5.06 17.09
C HIS A 151 8.83 -4.76 18.45
N ARG A 152 8.21 -3.58 18.60
CA ARG A 152 7.45 -3.18 19.78
C ARG A 152 5.99 -3.63 19.72
N VAL A 153 5.50 -4.04 18.56
CA VAL A 153 4.11 -4.44 18.35
C VAL A 153 3.99 -5.96 18.57
N PRO A 154 2.96 -6.44 19.28
CA PRO A 154 2.77 -7.87 19.48
C PRO A 154 2.59 -8.59 18.13
N PRO A 155 3.13 -9.81 17.95
CA PRO A 155 3.10 -10.53 16.68
C PRO A 155 1.70 -10.71 16.09
N VAL A 156 0.69 -10.87 16.96
CA VAL A 156 -0.71 -11.04 16.57
C VAL A 156 -1.31 -9.79 15.92
N ALA A 157 -0.88 -8.60 16.34
CA ALA A 157 -1.37 -7.34 15.81
C ALA A 157 -0.48 -6.76 14.70
N LEU A 158 0.78 -7.18 14.61
CA LEU A 158 1.79 -6.57 13.75
C LEU A 158 1.34 -6.43 12.30
N ASN A 159 0.84 -7.51 11.69
CA ASN A 159 0.45 -7.51 10.29
C ASN A 159 -0.70 -6.53 10.02
N GLY A 160 -1.67 -6.46 10.92
CA GLY A 160 -2.78 -5.53 10.80
C GLY A 160 -2.40 -4.08 11.08
N VAL A 161 -1.52 -3.83 12.05
CA VAL A 161 -0.98 -2.47 12.30
C VAL A 161 -0.24 -1.96 11.06
N LEU A 162 0.67 -2.76 10.49
CA LEU A 162 1.42 -2.37 9.30
C LEU A 162 0.51 -2.17 8.08
N ALA A 163 -0.49 -3.05 7.89
CA ALA A 163 -1.48 -2.89 6.83
C ALA A 163 -2.34 -1.64 7.00
N GLY A 164 -2.78 -1.34 8.22
CA GLY A 164 -3.55 -0.14 8.55
C GLY A 164 -2.75 1.14 8.34
N VAL A 165 -1.50 1.18 8.82
CA VAL A 165 -0.57 2.29 8.56
C VAL A 165 -0.36 2.47 7.06
N ALA A 166 -0.10 1.40 6.32
CA ALA A 166 0.05 1.47 4.86
C ALA A 166 -1.21 2.03 4.19
N GLY A 167 -2.40 1.62 4.61
CA GLY A 167 -3.67 2.09 4.07
C GLY A 167 -3.88 3.58 4.33
N PHE A 168 -3.64 4.02 5.56
CA PHE A 168 -3.69 5.43 5.92
C PHE A 168 -2.71 6.28 5.10
N LEU A 169 -1.44 5.88 5.04
CA LEU A 169 -0.42 6.62 4.27
C LEU A 169 -0.73 6.64 2.78
N TYR A 170 -1.31 5.56 2.25
CA TYR A 170 -1.75 5.51 0.86
C TYR A 170 -2.90 6.48 0.57
N LEU A 171 -3.83 6.62 1.52
CA LEU A 171 -4.90 7.63 1.41
C LEU A 171 -4.32 9.05 1.38
N LEU A 172 -3.32 9.36 2.21
CA LEU A 172 -2.68 10.67 2.18
C LEU A 172 -1.99 10.94 0.84
N LYS A 173 -1.28 9.95 0.30
CA LYS A 173 -0.56 10.08 -0.97
C LYS A 173 -1.50 10.19 -2.16
N VAL A 174 -2.56 9.37 -2.16
CA VAL A 174 -3.55 9.29 -3.24
C VAL A 174 -4.93 9.48 -2.61
N PRO A 175 -5.39 10.73 -2.42
CA PRO A 175 -6.64 11.02 -1.70
C PRO A 175 -7.93 10.56 -2.39
N GLY A 176 -7.84 10.03 -3.62
CA GLY A 176 -8.93 9.30 -4.29
C GLY A 176 -8.88 7.78 -4.11
N SER A 177 -7.86 7.23 -3.46
CA SER A 177 -7.59 5.79 -3.43
C SER A 177 -8.67 4.92 -2.79
N ALA A 178 -9.53 5.49 -1.94
CA ALA A 178 -10.69 4.79 -1.41
C ALA A 178 -11.65 4.35 -2.52
N TRP A 179 -11.75 5.12 -3.60
CA TRP A 179 -12.76 4.87 -4.64
C TRP A 179 -12.23 4.12 -5.84
N TYR A 180 -10.93 4.18 -6.10
CA TYR A 180 -10.35 3.53 -7.27
C TYR A 180 -9.74 2.18 -6.89
N LEU A 181 -9.74 1.22 -7.82
CA LEU A 181 -9.05 -0.08 -7.68
C LEU A 181 -7.52 0.05 -7.47
N THR A 182 -7.00 1.25 -7.25
CA THR A 182 -5.60 1.56 -6.99
C THR A 182 -5.04 0.75 -5.81
N GLY A 183 -5.86 0.47 -4.78
CA GLY A 183 -5.46 -0.40 -3.67
C GLY A 183 -5.11 -1.84 -4.09
N VAL A 184 -5.71 -2.37 -5.16
CA VAL A 184 -5.39 -3.71 -5.68
C VAL A 184 -3.99 -3.72 -6.30
N LEU A 185 -3.64 -2.68 -7.06
CA LEU A 185 -2.33 -2.56 -7.68
C LEU A 185 -1.21 -2.50 -6.63
N VAL A 186 -1.39 -1.65 -5.61
CA VAL A 186 -0.48 -1.56 -4.45
C VAL A 186 -0.28 -2.95 -3.83
N GLY A 187 -1.37 -3.71 -3.67
CA GLY A 187 -1.33 -5.06 -3.16
C GLY A 187 -0.53 -6.03 -4.03
N LEU A 188 -0.63 -5.95 -5.36
CA LEU A 188 0.14 -6.80 -6.28
C LEU A 188 1.66 -6.54 -6.18
N TYR A 189 2.07 -5.27 -6.13
CA TYR A 189 3.49 -4.92 -5.96
C TYR A 189 4.03 -5.34 -4.59
N ALA A 190 3.26 -5.10 -3.53
CA ALA A 190 3.61 -5.52 -2.19
C ALA A 190 3.72 -7.06 -2.09
N LEU A 191 2.80 -7.79 -2.70
CA LEU A 191 2.83 -9.26 -2.73
C LEU A 191 4.02 -9.77 -3.54
N THR A 192 4.35 -9.12 -4.66
CA THR A 192 5.55 -9.45 -5.46
C THR A 192 6.81 -9.30 -4.60
N ALA A 193 6.93 -8.20 -3.85
CA ALA A 193 8.04 -7.99 -2.91
C ALA A 193 8.07 -9.04 -1.78
N ALA A 194 6.92 -9.42 -1.22
CA ALA A 194 6.83 -10.44 -0.18
C ALA A 194 7.17 -11.86 -0.71
N VAL A 195 6.81 -12.14 -1.96
CA VAL A 195 7.12 -13.41 -2.64
C VAL A 195 8.61 -13.51 -2.97
N LEU A 196 9.23 -12.44 -3.46
CA LEU A 196 10.67 -12.46 -3.78
C LEU A 196 11.56 -12.29 -2.54
N GLY A 197 11.05 -11.60 -1.52
CA GLY A 197 11.77 -11.31 -0.28
C GLY A 197 12.05 -12.54 0.57
N LEU A 198 13.33 -12.83 0.78
CA LEU A 198 13.80 -13.93 1.64
C LEU A 198 14.03 -13.50 3.09
N SER A 199 14.14 -12.19 3.33
CA SER A 199 14.34 -11.57 4.64
C SER A 199 13.64 -10.21 4.66
N ALA A 200 13.37 -9.66 5.84
CA ALA A 200 12.74 -8.35 5.95
C ALA A 200 13.50 -7.25 5.20
N ARG A 201 14.84 -7.27 5.26
CA ARG A 201 15.68 -6.31 4.51
C ARG A 201 15.51 -6.46 3.01
N ALA A 202 15.57 -7.70 2.51
CA ALA A 202 15.37 -7.98 1.08
C ALA A 202 13.96 -7.59 0.62
N THR A 203 12.92 -7.88 1.40
CA THR A 203 11.54 -7.49 1.11
C THR A 203 11.40 -5.97 0.98
N ILE A 204 11.97 -5.21 1.93
CA ILE A 204 11.96 -3.74 1.88
C ILE A 204 12.70 -3.23 0.65
N THR A 205 13.90 -3.74 0.36
CA THR A 205 14.67 -3.33 -0.81
C THR A 205 13.92 -3.60 -2.10
N ILE A 206 13.34 -4.80 -2.26
CA ILE A 206 12.56 -5.16 -3.45
C ILE A 206 11.31 -4.28 -3.58
N ALA A 207 10.62 -4.00 -2.48
CA ALA A 207 9.45 -3.11 -2.49
C ALA A 207 9.79 -1.69 -2.95
N VAL A 208 10.90 -1.13 -2.45
CA VAL A 208 11.39 0.20 -2.89
C VAL A 208 11.78 0.20 -4.36
N VAL A 209 12.49 -0.84 -4.82
CA VAL A 209 12.85 -1.00 -6.22
C VAL A 209 11.60 -1.12 -7.11
N LEU A 210 10.58 -1.87 -6.68
CA LEU A 210 9.33 -1.98 -7.43
C LEU A 210 8.59 -0.64 -7.53
N GLY A 211 8.62 0.19 -6.50
CA GLY A 211 8.09 1.56 -6.57
C GLY A 211 8.79 2.40 -7.63
N LEU A 212 10.14 2.37 -7.68
CA LEU A 212 10.90 3.04 -8.74
C LEU A 212 10.57 2.49 -10.13
N VAL A 213 10.54 1.16 -10.28
CA VAL A 213 10.21 0.48 -11.54
C VAL A 213 8.82 0.85 -12.01
N GLN A 214 7.83 0.91 -11.11
CA GLN A 214 6.47 1.30 -11.46
C GLN A 214 6.42 2.72 -12.02
N VAL A 215 6.97 3.71 -11.32
CA VAL A 215 6.88 5.11 -11.77
C VAL A 215 7.61 5.28 -13.11
N CYS A 216 8.78 4.64 -13.28
CA CYS A 216 9.47 4.62 -14.56
C CYS A 216 8.63 3.96 -15.66
N PHE A 217 7.99 2.82 -15.37
CA PHE A 217 7.14 2.11 -16.33
C PHE A 217 5.92 2.94 -16.74
N GLU A 218 5.25 3.59 -15.78
CA GLU A 218 4.11 4.47 -16.03
C GLU A 218 4.49 5.64 -16.95
N SER A 219 5.68 6.23 -16.73
CA SER A 219 6.19 7.30 -17.58
C SER A 219 6.52 6.85 -19.01
N ALA A 220 6.95 5.60 -19.19
CA ALA A 220 7.42 5.09 -20.48
C ALA A 220 6.30 4.48 -21.36
N ILE A 221 5.38 3.72 -20.75
CA ILE A 221 4.39 2.89 -21.48
C ILE A 221 2.95 3.38 -21.23
N GLY A 222 2.77 4.27 -20.24
CA GLY A 222 1.50 4.86 -19.89
C GLY A 222 0.67 4.02 -18.92
N GLN A 223 -0.25 4.70 -18.22
CA GLN A 223 -1.01 4.09 -17.12
C GLN A 223 -1.99 2.98 -17.53
N ARG A 224 -2.28 2.78 -18.82
CA ARG A 224 -3.18 1.67 -19.23
C ARG A 224 -2.58 0.28 -18.94
N TRP A 225 -1.25 0.16 -18.94
CA TRP A 225 -0.56 -1.14 -18.85
C TRP A 225 -0.09 -1.51 -17.44
N TRP A 226 -0.28 -0.63 -16.47
CA TRP A 226 0.23 -0.80 -15.10
C TRP A 226 -0.30 -2.05 -14.38
N LEU A 227 -1.60 -2.35 -14.46
CA LEU A 227 -2.21 -3.50 -13.80
C LEU A 227 -1.81 -4.84 -14.45
N PRO A 228 -1.86 -5.01 -15.79
CA PRO A 228 -1.29 -6.19 -16.45
C PRO A 228 0.17 -6.42 -16.10
N PHE A 229 0.97 -5.35 -16.05
CA PHE A 229 2.39 -5.43 -15.71
C PHE A 229 2.62 -5.88 -14.27
N ALA A 230 1.93 -5.30 -13.30
CA ALA A 230 2.01 -5.71 -11.89
C ALA A 230 1.58 -7.18 -11.70
N ALA A 231 0.51 -7.61 -12.37
CA ALA A 231 0.05 -8.99 -12.34
C ALA A 231 1.08 -9.96 -12.96
N ALA A 232 1.70 -9.57 -14.08
CA ALA A 232 2.75 -10.35 -14.74
C ALA A 232 3.99 -10.49 -13.84
N LEU A 233 4.42 -9.40 -13.20
CA LEU A 233 5.54 -9.42 -12.24
C LEU A 233 5.28 -10.38 -11.08
N LEU A 234 4.08 -10.32 -10.50
CA LEU A 234 3.67 -11.24 -9.43
C LEU A 234 3.68 -12.70 -9.92
N LEU A 235 3.11 -12.96 -11.10
CA LEU A 235 3.09 -14.30 -11.69
C LEU A 235 4.51 -14.85 -11.87
N VAL A 236 5.40 -14.06 -12.47
CA VAL A 236 6.81 -14.42 -12.67
C VAL A 236 7.49 -14.68 -11.33
N ALA A 237 7.25 -13.84 -10.32
CA ALA A 237 7.81 -14.02 -8.98
C ALA A 237 7.35 -15.34 -8.32
N VAL A 238 6.06 -15.67 -8.44
CA VAL A 238 5.50 -16.92 -7.92
C VAL A 238 6.09 -18.13 -8.65
N VAL A 239 6.14 -18.10 -9.99
CA VAL A 239 6.73 -19.17 -10.80
C VAL A 239 8.21 -19.36 -10.45
N TYR A 240 8.98 -18.28 -10.34
CA TYR A 240 10.38 -18.33 -9.93
C TYR A 240 10.54 -19.01 -8.57
N ARG A 241 9.73 -18.63 -7.58
CA ARG A 241 9.79 -19.21 -6.23
C ARG A 241 9.43 -20.69 -6.22
N LEU A 242 8.44 -21.10 -7.02
CA LEU A 242 8.04 -22.50 -7.18
C LEU A 242 9.17 -23.32 -7.82
N LEU A 243 9.77 -22.82 -8.90
CA LEU A 243 10.88 -23.50 -9.60
C LEU A 243 12.12 -23.60 -8.71
N ALA A 244 12.52 -22.51 -8.06
CA ALA A 244 13.67 -22.49 -7.14
C ALA A 244 13.46 -23.42 -5.93
N GLY A 245 12.21 -23.61 -5.50
CA GLY A 245 11.85 -24.59 -4.47
C GLY A 245 11.95 -26.04 -4.93
N ARG A 246 11.59 -26.32 -6.19
CA ARG A 246 11.74 -27.66 -6.80
C ARG A 246 13.20 -28.03 -7.02
N LEU A 247 14.03 -27.11 -7.52
CA LEU A 247 15.45 -27.35 -7.78
C LEU A 247 16.24 -27.68 -6.50
N ARG A 248 15.89 -27.07 -5.36
CA ARG A 248 16.53 -27.39 -4.07
C ARG A 248 16.17 -28.76 -3.50
N LYS A 249 15.10 -29.39 -3.98
CA LYS A 249 14.63 -30.71 -3.53
C LYS A 249 15.06 -31.83 -4.47
N ALA A 250 15.67 -31.52 -5.61
CA ALA A 250 16.21 -32.54 -6.50
C ALA A 250 17.37 -33.26 -5.76
N PRO A 251 17.34 -34.60 -5.66
CA PRO A 251 18.48 -35.32 -5.10
C PRO A 251 19.72 -35.00 -5.93
N ALA A 252 20.85 -34.79 -5.27
CA ALA A 252 22.12 -34.60 -5.95
C ALA A 252 22.35 -35.77 -6.92
N PRO A 253 22.84 -35.52 -8.16
CA PRO A 253 23.17 -36.62 -9.05
C PRO A 253 24.16 -37.53 -8.33
N ALA A 254 23.82 -38.81 -8.22
CA ALA A 254 24.73 -39.82 -7.67
C ALA A 254 26.00 -39.78 -8.51
N VAL A 255 27.08 -39.28 -7.92
CA VAL A 255 28.41 -39.33 -8.53
C VAL A 255 28.79 -40.80 -8.54
N ALA A 256 28.78 -41.40 -9.73
CA ALA A 256 29.23 -42.76 -10.00
C ALA A 256 30.75 -42.81 -10.09
#